data_AF-A0A4Q5UJ70-F1
#
_entry.id   AF-A0A4Q5UJ70-F1
#
_cell.length_a   1.000
_cell.length_b   1.000
_cell.length_c   1.000
_cell.angle_alpha   90.00
_cell.angle_beta   90.00
_cell.angle_gamma   90.00
#
_symmetry.space_group_name_H-M   'P 1'
#
loop_
_entity.id
_entity.type
_entity.pdbx_description
1 polymer ?
#
loop_
_entity_poly.entity_id
_entity_poly.type
_entity_poly.pdbx_seq_one_letter_code
_entity_poly.pdbx_strand_id
1 'polypeptide(L)'
;MVKLRGWRHIYPMIVAVALWASNPVAAQSADTSHYNFVYRKWNNETGLPQNTVYDMVRDSAGYLWGATEEGLFRFDGSMFSLVDQTTRKDLLSHTFYDLLPVGRELWASGRNNIVRINNRVEKIWDLGEKVSGGWIKCIEKDDRNRVWIGTSTGRVFYIENDSIHTLSKWTEGTGGSIEAMVYTGNTMVIGTSKGLYRVTGVDATPSPIPQFNGIPVTVVIAGEGRSLWVGTANRGLYRFDHDTLHYTTASGLSQNIINSLFFDSRKRLWIGYQSAGYQLLEKGEFIRPVQPETEHDGIRSILVTGDELVWMGTNSSGLVQMRPGLIRPSANFTGLTGKIMLAVYQDSSGEIWTGTAGRGVTRIVNGKATEYTSANGLSGNLVLSVTGRGKYIYVGTTGGIDRFNRITGRFDKHYTEADGLQNNSILCLLTDSQGRIWIT
;
A
#
# COMPACT_ATOMS: atom_id res chain seq x y z
N MET A 1 -24.99 63.77 -44.71
CA MET A 1 -24.10 64.18 -45.81
C MET A 1 -23.09 65.19 -45.27
N VAL A 2 -21.95 64.74 -44.73
CA VAL A 2 -20.70 65.53 -44.63
C VAL A 2 -19.55 64.52 -44.75
N LYS A 3 -18.76 64.66 -45.82
CA LYS A 3 -17.60 63.82 -46.13
C LYS A 3 -16.33 64.48 -45.62
N LEU A 4 -15.44 63.60 -45.15
CA LEU A 4 -14.05 63.77 -44.76
C LEU A 4 -13.18 64.51 -45.80
N ARG A 5 -12.15 65.23 -45.31
CA ARG A 5 -10.75 65.05 -45.74
C ARG A 5 -9.77 65.78 -44.84
N GLY A 6 -8.65 65.11 -44.55
CA GLY A 6 -7.46 65.69 -43.91
C GLY A 6 -6.48 64.60 -43.44
N TRP A 7 -5.59 64.18 -44.33
CA TRP A 7 -4.48 63.25 -44.04
C TRP A 7 -3.34 63.92 -43.26
N ARG A 8 -2.72 63.19 -42.33
CA ARG A 8 -1.29 63.30 -41.97
C ARG A 8 -0.69 61.92 -41.68
N HIS A 9 0.58 61.79 -42.07
CA HIS A 9 1.42 60.59 -42.13
C HIS A 9 1.66 59.90 -40.77
N ILE A 10 1.74 58.56 -40.78
CA ILE A 10 2.21 57.75 -39.64
C ILE A 10 3.47 56.98 -40.08
N TYR A 11 4.56 57.16 -39.34
CA TYR A 11 5.77 56.31 -39.38
C TYR A 11 5.52 55.03 -38.57
N PRO A 12 5.97 53.84 -39.00
CA PRO A 12 5.86 52.63 -38.19
C PRO A 12 7.00 52.58 -37.16
N MET A 13 6.64 52.57 -35.88
CA MET A 13 7.53 52.25 -34.76
C MET A 13 7.73 50.73 -34.72
N ILE A 14 8.94 50.25 -34.96
CA ILE A 14 9.32 48.85 -34.74
C ILE A 14 9.59 48.69 -33.24
N VAL A 15 8.70 47.98 -32.54
CA VAL A 15 8.91 47.56 -31.15
C VAL A 15 9.70 46.24 -31.17
N ALA A 16 10.96 46.28 -30.75
CA ALA A 16 11.76 45.10 -30.50
C ALA A 16 11.34 44.48 -29.16
N VAL A 17 10.63 43.36 -29.20
CA VAL A 17 10.33 42.55 -28.02
C VAL A 17 11.54 41.65 -27.74
N ALA A 18 12.26 41.94 -26.66
CA ALA A 18 13.32 41.08 -26.16
C ALA A 18 12.69 39.81 -25.56
N LEU A 19 12.74 38.70 -26.30
CA LEU A 19 12.41 37.36 -25.80
C LEU A 19 13.52 36.92 -24.83
N TRP A 20 13.24 36.99 -23.53
CA TRP A 20 14.01 36.25 -22.54
C TRP A 20 13.65 34.77 -22.68
N ALA A 21 14.50 34.01 -23.36
CA ALA A 21 14.44 32.55 -23.31
C ALA A 21 14.82 32.11 -21.89
N SER A 22 13.81 31.79 -21.08
CA SER A 22 14.03 30.99 -19.88
C SER A 22 14.52 29.62 -20.35
N ASN A 23 15.80 29.34 -20.12
CA ASN A 23 16.31 27.98 -20.21
C ASN A 23 15.38 27.09 -19.36
N PRO A 24 14.86 25.97 -19.88
CA PRO A 24 14.19 25.02 -19.02
C PRO A 24 15.25 24.52 -18.04
N VAL A 25 15.14 24.93 -16.79
CA VAL A 25 15.74 24.18 -15.70
C VAL A 25 15.19 22.78 -15.88
N ALA A 26 16.04 21.83 -16.25
CA ALA A 26 15.67 20.43 -16.29
C ALA A 26 15.00 20.14 -14.96
N ALA A 27 13.70 19.87 -14.99
CA ALA A 27 12.97 19.44 -13.81
C ALA A 27 13.76 18.26 -13.28
N GLN A 28 14.42 18.45 -12.15
CA GLN A 28 15.04 17.37 -11.40
C GLN A 28 13.89 16.41 -11.19
N SER A 29 13.91 15.26 -11.87
CA SER A 29 12.84 14.26 -11.77
C SER A 29 12.63 14.04 -10.28
N ALA A 30 11.45 14.42 -9.77
CA ALA A 30 11.13 14.21 -8.36
C ALA A 30 11.48 12.76 -8.04
N ASP A 31 12.23 12.53 -6.96
CA ASP A 31 12.65 11.19 -6.58
C ASP A 31 11.40 10.38 -6.21
N THR A 32 10.81 9.71 -7.20
CA THR A 32 9.62 8.87 -7.04
C THR A 32 9.96 7.52 -6.43
N SER A 33 11.23 7.26 -6.08
CA SER A 33 11.64 5.99 -5.47
C SER A 33 10.93 5.72 -4.13
N HIS A 34 10.50 6.77 -3.43
CA HIS A 34 9.70 6.67 -2.21
C HIS A 34 8.25 6.16 -2.43
N TYR A 35 7.81 6.01 -3.67
CA TYR A 35 6.51 5.42 -4.04
C TYR A 35 6.63 4.04 -4.68
N ASN A 36 7.85 3.48 -4.71
CA ASN A 36 8.06 2.10 -5.12
C ASN A 36 7.92 1.20 -3.89
N PHE A 37 7.07 0.19 -4.03
CA PHE A 37 6.83 -0.78 -2.99
C PHE A 37 7.17 -2.19 -3.47
N VAL A 38 7.71 -2.99 -2.56
CA VAL A 38 7.76 -4.45 -2.71
C VAL A 38 6.51 -5.01 -2.05
N TYR A 39 5.86 -5.94 -2.73
CA TYR A 39 4.57 -6.51 -2.33
C TYR A 39 4.76 -7.92 -1.80
N ARG A 40 3.99 -8.25 -0.77
CA ARG A 40 3.76 -9.62 -0.31
C ARG A 40 2.26 -9.82 -0.14
N LYS A 41 1.76 -10.95 -0.62
CA LYS A 41 0.34 -11.30 -0.59
C LYS A 41 0.15 -12.55 0.26
N TRP A 42 -0.92 -12.56 1.04
CA TRP A 42 -1.48 -13.77 1.64
C TRP A 42 -2.94 -13.90 1.22
N ASN A 43 -3.31 -15.09 0.82
CA ASN A 43 -4.65 -15.53 0.45
C ASN A 43 -4.84 -16.97 0.96
N ASN A 44 -6.01 -17.57 0.69
CA ASN A 44 -6.33 -18.95 1.08
C ASN A 44 -5.31 -20.01 0.60
N GLU A 45 -4.57 -19.74 -0.47
CA GLU A 45 -3.54 -20.65 -1.00
C GLU A 45 -2.19 -20.47 -0.30
N THR A 46 -1.97 -19.32 0.35
CA THR A 46 -0.69 -18.91 0.94
C THR A 46 -0.77 -18.68 2.46
N GLY A 47 -1.86 -19.14 3.08
CA GLY A 47 -2.01 -19.26 4.53
C GLY A 47 -2.94 -18.25 5.20
N LEU A 48 -3.52 -17.29 4.45
CA LEU A 48 -4.60 -16.47 4.99
C LEU A 48 -5.87 -17.32 5.09
N PRO A 49 -6.58 -17.35 6.21
CA PRO A 49 -7.76 -18.23 6.35
C PRO A 49 -8.95 -17.86 5.44
N GLN A 50 -9.15 -16.56 5.18
CA GLN A 50 -10.25 -16.05 4.37
C GLN A 50 -9.80 -14.75 3.67
N ASN A 51 -10.15 -14.60 2.38
CA ASN A 51 -9.62 -13.53 1.52
C ASN A 51 -10.29 -12.15 1.66
N THR A 52 -11.53 -12.10 2.14
CA THR A 52 -12.26 -10.87 2.47
C THR A 52 -11.81 -10.36 3.84
N VAL A 53 -10.94 -9.35 3.84
CA VAL A 53 -10.48 -8.72 5.08
C VAL A 53 -11.23 -7.40 5.27
N TYR A 54 -12.17 -7.35 6.21
CA TYR A 54 -13.00 -6.17 6.45
C TYR A 54 -12.23 -5.04 7.12
N ASP A 55 -11.55 -5.35 8.21
CA ASP A 55 -10.80 -4.38 8.98
C ASP A 55 -9.52 -4.98 9.57
N MET A 56 -8.55 -4.14 9.88
CA MET A 56 -7.26 -4.52 10.41
C MET A 56 -6.73 -3.49 11.39
N VAL A 57 -6.19 -3.98 12.50
CA VAL A 57 -5.54 -3.14 13.50
C VAL A 57 -4.28 -3.82 14.01
N ARG A 58 -3.36 -3.01 14.52
CA ARG A 58 -2.21 -3.51 15.28
C ARG A 58 -2.50 -3.39 16.76
N ASP A 59 -2.33 -4.46 17.51
CA ASP A 59 -2.46 -4.42 18.96
C ASP A 59 -1.22 -3.83 19.64
N SER A 60 -1.32 -3.60 20.96
CA SER A 60 -0.22 -3.05 21.76
C SER A 60 1.01 -3.97 21.89
N ALA A 61 0.86 -5.27 21.61
CA ALA A 61 1.98 -6.23 21.57
C ALA A 61 2.64 -6.31 20.19
N GLY A 62 2.04 -5.64 19.19
CA GLY A 62 2.56 -5.51 17.84
C GLY A 62 2.03 -6.54 16.85
N TYR A 63 1.10 -7.41 17.25
CA TYR A 63 0.44 -8.35 16.34
C TYR A 63 -0.52 -7.62 15.42
N LEU A 64 -0.60 -8.08 14.18
CA LEU A 64 -1.64 -7.66 13.26
C LEU A 64 -2.89 -8.51 13.52
N TRP A 65 -4.01 -7.86 13.74
CA TRP A 65 -5.32 -8.50 13.79
C TRP A 65 -6.14 -8.11 12.57
N GLY A 66 -6.96 -9.04 12.09
CA GLY A 66 -7.91 -8.75 11.02
C GLY A 66 -9.24 -9.45 11.20
N ALA A 67 -10.30 -8.77 10.77
CA ALA A 67 -11.67 -9.25 10.77
C ALA A 67 -12.05 -9.78 9.38
N THR A 68 -12.63 -10.98 9.31
CA THR A 68 -12.96 -11.65 8.05
C THR A 68 -14.37 -12.24 8.07
N GLU A 69 -14.80 -12.82 6.94
CA GLU A 69 -16.07 -13.56 6.85
C GLU A 69 -16.13 -14.80 7.74
N GLU A 70 -14.97 -15.36 8.10
CA GLU A 70 -14.80 -16.63 8.83
C GLU A 70 -13.91 -16.44 10.07
N GLY A 71 -14.25 -15.44 10.88
CA GLY A 71 -13.65 -15.18 12.18
C GLY A 71 -12.66 -14.03 12.19
N LEU A 72 -11.76 -14.08 13.16
CA LEU A 72 -10.64 -13.16 13.30
C LEU A 72 -9.34 -13.90 13.07
N PHE A 73 -8.37 -13.27 12.42
CA PHE A 73 -6.99 -13.73 12.43
C PHE A 73 -6.13 -12.83 13.32
N ARG A 74 -5.13 -13.43 13.94
CA ARG A 74 -3.95 -12.77 14.52
C ARG A 74 -2.71 -13.23 13.76
N PHE A 75 -1.87 -12.30 13.35
CA PHE A 75 -0.66 -12.56 12.58
C PHE A 75 0.58 -12.00 13.30
N ASP A 76 1.59 -12.85 13.46
CA ASP A 76 2.83 -12.52 14.16
C ASP A 76 3.99 -12.07 13.25
N GLY A 77 3.75 -12.01 11.93
CA GLY A 77 4.80 -11.78 10.93
C GLY A 77 5.15 -13.03 10.11
N SER A 78 4.77 -14.21 10.61
CA SER A 78 5.07 -15.51 10.01
C SER A 78 3.86 -16.44 9.93
N MET A 79 3.04 -16.52 10.98
CA MET A 79 1.92 -17.45 11.09
C MET A 79 0.62 -16.75 11.46
N PHE A 80 -0.49 -17.30 10.97
CA PHE A 80 -1.85 -16.90 11.33
C PHE A 80 -2.40 -17.80 12.44
N SER A 81 -3.00 -17.19 13.45
CA SER A 81 -3.81 -17.86 14.48
C SER A 81 -5.25 -17.40 14.34
N LEU A 82 -6.21 -18.31 14.53
CA LEU A 82 -7.63 -18.04 14.33
C LEU A 82 -8.42 -17.94 15.63
N VAL A 83 -9.35 -16.99 15.67
CA VAL A 83 -10.41 -16.90 16.66
C VAL A 83 -11.74 -17.00 15.91
N ASP A 84 -12.32 -18.20 15.93
CA ASP A 84 -13.55 -18.56 15.21
C ASP A 84 -14.34 -19.59 16.05
N GLN A 85 -15.45 -20.10 15.52
CA GLN A 85 -16.27 -21.07 16.23
C GLN A 85 -15.62 -22.46 16.40
N THR A 86 -14.56 -22.75 15.66
CA THR A 86 -13.79 -23.99 15.81
C THR A 86 -12.86 -23.90 17.02
N THR A 87 -12.26 -22.74 17.26
CA THR A 87 -11.38 -22.49 18.41
C THR A 87 -12.14 -22.02 19.64
N ARG A 88 -13.32 -21.39 19.46
CA ARG A 88 -14.19 -20.87 20.53
C ARG A 88 -15.68 -21.08 20.20
N LYS A 89 -16.22 -22.22 20.66
CA LYS A 89 -17.60 -22.65 20.42
C LYS A 89 -18.69 -21.72 20.95
N ASP A 90 -18.34 -20.81 21.87
CA ASP A 90 -19.24 -19.82 22.47
C ASP A 90 -19.38 -18.53 21.64
N LEU A 91 -18.63 -18.39 20.54
CA LEU A 91 -18.77 -17.26 19.63
C LEU A 91 -20.11 -17.31 18.87
N LEU A 92 -20.80 -16.17 18.87
CA LEU A 92 -22.15 -16.04 18.30
C LEU A 92 -22.16 -15.69 16.80
N SER A 93 -21.02 -15.26 16.24
CA SER A 93 -20.86 -14.90 14.83
C SER A 93 -19.70 -15.63 14.17
N HIS A 94 -19.90 -15.98 12.90
CA HIS A 94 -18.84 -16.39 11.99
C HIS A 94 -18.08 -15.17 11.46
N THR A 95 -18.81 -14.16 11.00
CA THR A 95 -18.23 -12.96 10.39
C THR A 95 -17.99 -11.86 11.41
N PHE A 96 -16.83 -11.20 11.29
CA PHE A 96 -16.49 -9.98 11.99
C PHE A 96 -16.23 -8.84 11.01
N TYR A 97 -16.53 -7.61 11.41
CA TYR A 97 -16.56 -6.45 10.50
C TYR A 97 -15.61 -5.32 10.88
N ASP A 98 -15.39 -5.08 12.18
CA ASP A 98 -14.64 -3.91 12.64
C ASP A 98 -13.87 -4.22 13.93
N LEU A 99 -12.69 -3.62 14.08
CA LEU A 99 -11.75 -3.85 15.16
C LEU A 99 -11.36 -2.54 15.86
N LEU A 100 -11.34 -2.57 17.19
CA LEU A 100 -11.08 -1.39 18.00
C LEU A 100 -10.07 -1.72 19.12
N PRO A 101 -8.79 -1.33 18.98
CA PRO A 101 -7.81 -1.49 20.04
C PRO A 101 -8.09 -0.49 21.17
N VAL A 102 -8.22 -1.00 22.40
CA VAL A 102 -8.46 -0.22 23.61
C VAL A 102 -7.39 -0.57 24.65
N GLY A 103 -6.28 0.18 24.63
CA GLY A 103 -5.14 -0.11 25.50
C GLY A 103 -4.50 -1.45 25.15
N ARG A 104 -4.61 -2.45 26.05
CA ARG A 104 -4.14 -3.83 25.80
C ARG A 104 -5.20 -4.75 25.25
N GLU A 105 -6.45 -4.30 25.26
CA GLU A 105 -7.59 -5.08 24.80
C GLU A 105 -7.85 -4.79 23.34
N LEU A 106 -8.40 -5.77 22.64
CA LEU A 106 -8.96 -5.66 21.31
C LEU A 106 -10.45 -5.93 21.41
N TRP A 107 -11.25 -4.98 20.94
CA TRP A 107 -12.68 -5.16 20.75
C TRP A 107 -12.93 -5.50 19.29
N ALA A 108 -13.81 -6.46 19.02
CA ALA A 108 -14.17 -6.83 17.66
C ALA A 108 -15.68 -6.98 17.53
N SER A 109 -16.22 -6.46 16.43
CA SER A 109 -17.64 -6.56 16.13
C SER A 109 -17.93 -7.73 15.20
N GLY A 110 -18.73 -8.67 15.69
CA GLY A 110 -19.34 -9.73 14.89
C GLY A 110 -20.61 -9.24 14.20
N ARG A 111 -21.37 -10.17 13.60
CA ARG A 111 -22.68 -9.87 13.01
C ARG A 111 -23.67 -9.35 14.05
N ASN A 112 -23.76 -10.01 15.19
CA ASN A 112 -24.74 -9.71 16.25
C ASN A 112 -24.15 -9.67 17.65
N ASN A 113 -22.83 -9.68 17.77
CA ASN A 113 -22.14 -9.67 19.05
C ASN A 113 -20.91 -8.78 19.01
N ILE A 114 -20.50 -8.31 20.17
CA ILE A 114 -19.18 -7.70 20.38
C ILE A 114 -18.35 -8.67 21.22
N VAL A 115 -17.07 -8.82 20.90
CA VAL A 115 -16.13 -9.59 21.71
C VAL A 115 -15.01 -8.70 22.19
N ARG A 116 -14.57 -8.94 23.43
CA ARG A 116 -13.35 -8.36 23.97
C ARG A 116 -12.30 -9.44 24.12
N ILE A 117 -11.13 -9.15 23.56
CA ILE A 117 -10.00 -10.06 23.42
C ILE A 117 -8.79 -9.40 24.07
N ASN A 118 -8.04 -10.18 24.83
CA ASN A 118 -6.70 -9.82 25.25
C ASN A 118 -5.77 -10.93 24.75
N ASN A 119 -5.42 -11.89 25.59
CA ASN A 119 -4.77 -13.14 25.15
C ASN A 119 -5.76 -14.19 24.65
N ARG A 120 -7.04 -14.08 25.04
CA ARG A 120 -8.16 -14.94 24.65
C ARG A 120 -9.44 -14.10 24.64
N VAL A 121 -10.51 -14.63 24.06
CA VAL A 121 -11.85 -14.01 24.21
C VAL A 121 -12.23 -14.06 25.69
N GLU A 122 -12.36 -12.89 26.31
CA GLU A 122 -12.68 -12.71 27.73
C GLU A 122 -14.17 -12.49 27.96
N LYS A 123 -14.80 -11.76 27.05
CA LYS A 123 -16.20 -11.36 27.16
C LYS A 123 -16.86 -11.33 25.79
N ILE A 124 -18.12 -11.75 25.76
CA ILE A 124 -19.01 -11.69 24.60
C ILE A 124 -20.26 -10.95 25.04
N TRP A 125 -20.61 -9.88 24.33
CA TRP A 125 -21.88 -9.18 24.46
C TRP A 125 -22.77 -9.60 23.30
N ASP A 126 -23.89 -10.25 23.62
CA ASP A 126 -24.92 -10.60 22.65
C ASP A 126 -25.86 -9.42 22.43
N LEU A 127 -25.93 -8.92 21.19
CA LEU A 127 -26.90 -7.92 20.79
C LEU A 127 -28.17 -8.57 20.22
N GLY A 128 -28.13 -9.84 19.77
CA GLY A 128 -29.28 -10.66 19.37
C GLY A 128 -30.41 -9.90 18.68
N GLU A 129 -31.59 -9.92 19.29
CA GLU A 129 -32.80 -9.23 18.81
C GLU A 129 -32.65 -7.71 18.63
N LYS A 130 -31.72 -7.05 19.35
CA LYS A 130 -31.52 -5.59 19.24
C LYS A 130 -31.04 -5.19 17.84
N VAL A 131 -30.34 -6.10 17.16
CA VAL A 131 -29.84 -5.92 15.79
C VAL A 131 -30.60 -6.79 14.78
N SER A 132 -31.78 -7.30 15.11
CA SER A 132 -32.58 -8.13 14.20
C SER A 132 -32.87 -7.39 12.89
N GLY A 133 -32.82 -8.14 11.78
CA GLY A 133 -32.91 -7.60 10.42
C GLY A 133 -31.64 -6.90 9.92
N GLY A 134 -30.55 -6.88 10.69
CA GLY A 134 -29.29 -6.24 10.31
C GLY A 134 -28.05 -6.91 10.89
N TRP A 135 -26.97 -6.15 10.95
CA TRP A 135 -25.71 -6.52 11.58
C TRP A 135 -24.98 -5.28 12.11
N ILE A 136 -23.98 -5.50 12.96
CA ILE A 136 -23.09 -4.44 13.44
C ILE A 136 -22.12 -4.05 12.34
N LYS A 137 -21.95 -2.75 12.12
CA LYS A 137 -21.16 -2.19 11.02
C LYS A 137 -19.85 -1.58 11.49
N CYS A 138 -19.87 -0.90 12.63
CA CYS A 138 -18.72 -0.20 13.16
C CYS A 138 -18.83 -0.05 14.68
N ILE A 139 -17.67 0.10 15.33
CA ILE A 139 -17.51 0.39 16.74
C ILE A 139 -16.51 1.53 16.94
N GLU A 140 -16.74 2.38 17.95
CA GLU A 140 -15.83 3.49 18.26
C GLU A 140 -15.85 3.79 19.75
N LYS A 141 -14.73 4.19 20.32
CA LYS A 141 -14.60 4.50 21.74
C LYS A 141 -14.64 6.00 21.98
N ASP A 142 -15.31 6.42 23.05
CA ASP A 142 -15.21 7.79 23.57
C ASP A 142 -14.29 7.92 24.80
N ASP A 143 -14.09 9.16 25.25
CA ASP A 143 -13.24 9.49 26.41
C ASP A 143 -13.80 9.01 27.76
N ARG A 144 -15.07 8.62 27.82
CA ARG A 144 -15.71 8.03 29.02
C ARG A 144 -15.56 6.50 29.04
N ASN A 145 -14.78 5.94 28.13
CA ASN A 145 -14.61 4.50 27.93
C ASN A 145 -15.88 3.77 27.49
N ARG A 146 -16.85 4.47 26.89
CA ARG A 146 -17.99 3.80 26.26
C ARG A 146 -17.59 3.34 24.87
N VAL A 147 -18.02 2.14 24.50
CA VAL A 147 -17.86 1.61 23.14
C VAL A 147 -19.18 1.77 22.42
N TRP A 148 -19.23 2.70 21.48
CA TRP A 148 -20.38 2.98 20.62
C TRP A 148 -20.45 1.94 19.51
N ILE A 149 -21.67 1.62 19.07
CA ILE A 149 -21.96 0.56 18.12
C ILE A 149 -22.95 1.08 17.09
N GLY A 150 -22.58 1.05 15.82
CA GLY A 150 -23.45 1.37 14.69
C GLY A 150 -23.96 0.12 13.98
N THR A 151 -25.20 0.14 13.52
CA THR A 151 -25.81 -1.00 12.81
C THR A 151 -26.22 -0.69 11.38
N SER A 152 -26.32 -1.72 10.55
CA SER A 152 -26.82 -1.61 9.17
C SER A 152 -28.30 -1.18 9.08
N THR A 153 -29.05 -1.33 10.17
CA THR A 153 -30.45 -0.87 10.30
C THR A 153 -30.57 0.58 10.77
N GLY A 154 -29.44 1.26 11.01
CA GLY A 154 -29.44 2.66 11.44
C GLY A 154 -29.70 2.86 12.93
N ARG A 155 -29.51 1.82 13.76
CA ARG A 155 -29.58 1.92 15.21
C ARG A 155 -28.19 2.18 15.78
N VAL A 156 -28.15 2.88 16.92
CA VAL A 156 -26.93 3.15 17.66
C VAL A 156 -27.08 2.63 19.08
N PHE A 157 -26.09 1.89 19.54
CA PHE A 157 -25.96 1.39 20.91
C PHE A 157 -24.64 1.85 21.51
N TYR A 158 -24.48 1.67 22.81
CA TYR A 158 -23.19 1.78 23.46
C TYR A 158 -23.06 0.78 24.60
N ILE A 159 -21.83 0.34 24.87
CA ILE A 159 -21.48 -0.46 26.03
C ILE A 159 -20.86 0.44 27.07
N GLU A 160 -21.42 0.42 28.29
CA GLU A 160 -20.91 1.12 29.46
C GLU A 160 -21.11 0.21 30.69
N ASN A 161 -20.10 0.06 31.53
CA ASN A 161 -20.15 -0.80 32.72
C ASN A 161 -20.68 -2.22 32.42
N ASP A 162 -20.14 -2.84 31.36
CA ASP A 162 -20.53 -4.17 30.83
C ASP A 162 -21.99 -4.31 30.38
N SER A 163 -22.76 -3.23 30.35
CA SER A 163 -24.17 -3.21 29.96
C SER A 163 -24.36 -2.58 28.58
N ILE A 164 -25.29 -3.13 27.80
CA ILE A 164 -25.64 -2.61 26.47
C ILE A 164 -26.81 -1.65 26.61
N HIS A 165 -26.60 -0.42 26.14
CA HIS A 165 -27.59 0.65 26.17
C HIS A 165 -27.97 1.07 24.76
N THR A 166 -29.26 1.34 24.54
CA THR A 166 -29.74 1.94 23.29
C THR A 166 -29.58 3.45 23.36
N LEU A 167 -29.08 4.08 22.29
CA LEU A 167 -29.06 5.53 22.17
C LEU A 167 -30.47 6.04 21.83
N SER A 168 -31.32 6.21 22.85
CA SER A 168 -32.76 6.49 22.67
C SER A 168 -33.08 7.81 21.96
N LYS A 169 -32.18 8.79 22.05
CA LYS A 169 -32.28 10.09 21.36
C LYS A 169 -31.82 10.05 19.90
N TRP A 170 -31.29 8.92 19.43
CA TRP A 170 -30.98 8.72 18.02
C TRP A 170 -32.27 8.56 17.22
N THR A 171 -32.87 9.69 16.88
CA THR A 171 -34.07 9.79 16.03
C THR A 171 -33.71 10.36 14.66
N GLU A 172 -32.83 11.36 14.64
CA GLU A 172 -32.24 11.93 13.42
C GLU A 172 -31.22 10.95 12.83
N GLY A 173 -31.31 10.67 11.53
CA GLY A 173 -30.49 9.67 10.85
C GLY A 173 -31.03 8.22 10.93
N THR A 174 -32.13 7.99 11.65
CA THR A 174 -32.76 6.66 11.71
C THR A 174 -33.20 6.14 10.34
N GLY A 175 -33.13 4.82 10.19
CA GLY A 175 -33.43 4.11 8.94
C GLY A 175 -32.41 4.32 7.81
N GLY A 176 -31.28 5.01 8.06
CA GLY A 176 -30.09 4.96 7.22
C GLY A 176 -29.03 4.09 7.91
N SER A 177 -28.38 3.19 7.18
CA SER A 177 -27.30 2.35 7.69
C SER A 177 -26.20 3.21 8.31
N ILE A 178 -25.70 2.84 9.49
CA ILE A 178 -24.53 3.49 10.08
C ILE A 178 -23.28 2.88 9.45
N GLU A 179 -22.49 3.70 8.78
CA GLU A 179 -21.36 3.23 7.97
C GLU A 179 -20.02 3.44 8.68
N ALA A 180 -19.89 4.53 9.44
CA ALA A 180 -18.67 4.83 10.18
C ALA A 180 -18.94 5.75 11.37
N MET A 181 -18.08 5.67 12.37
CA MET A 181 -18.06 6.56 13.53
C MET A 181 -16.64 7.04 13.79
N VAL A 182 -16.50 8.26 14.27
CA VAL A 182 -15.22 8.75 14.81
C VAL A 182 -15.45 9.65 16.00
N TYR A 183 -14.72 9.41 17.08
CA TYR A 183 -14.72 10.29 18.24
C TYR A 183 -13.70 11.42 18.07
N THR A 184 -14.16 12.67 18.17
CA THR A 184 -13.33 13.87 17.95
C THR A 184 -12.93 14.59 19.24
N GLY A 185 -12.95 13.87 20.37
CA GLY A 185 -12.55 14.39 21.69
C GLY A 185 -13.68 14.97 22.54
N ASN A 186 -14.78 15.44 21.94
CA ASN A 186 -16.00 15.83 22.67
C ASN A 186 -17.30 15.44 21.95
N THR A 187 -17.17 15.01 20.69
CA THR A 187 -18.32 14.75 19.82
C THR A 187 -18.07 13.46 19.07
N MET A 188 -19.05 12.56 19.12
CA MET A 188 -19.14 11.43 18.21
C MET A 188 -19.68 11.93 16.88
N VAL A 189 -18.93 11.70 15.80
CA VAL A 189 -19.37 11.98 14.44
C VAL A 189 -19.80 10.68 13.81
N ILE A 190 -21.04 10.62 13.32
CA ILE A 190 -21.67 9.40 12.80
C ILE A 190 -21.96 9.60 11.32
N GLY A 191 -21.26 8.84 10.47
CA GLY A 191 -21.51 8.75 9.04
C GLY A 191 -22.57 7.69 8.75
N THR A 192 -23.59 8.07 7.98
CA THR A 192 -24.69 7.19 7.61
C THR A 192 -24.88 7.18 6.09
N SER A 193 -25.67 6.23 5.60
CA SER A 193 -26.12 6.21 4.19
C SER A 193 -26.97 7.41 3.79
N LYS A 194 -27.38 8.27 4.74
CA LYS A 194 -28.20 9.47 4.51
C LYS A 194 -27.46 10.79 4.77
N GLY A 195 -26.23 10.76 5.31
CA GLY A 195 -25.48 11.95 5.66
C GLY A 195 -24.64 11.80 6.93
N LEU A 196 -24.11 12.93 7.39
CA LEU A 196 -23.19 13.02 8.52
C LEU A 196 -23.87 13.73 9.71
N TYR A 197 -23.71 13.20 10.92
CA TYR A 197 -24.37 13.68 12.13
C TYR A 197 -23.37 13.85 13.28
N ARG A 198 -23.65 14.78 14.18
CA ARG A 198 -22.90 15.02 15.41
C ARG A 198 -23.74 14.64 16.63
N VAL A 199 -23.11 13.93 17.56
CA VAL A 199 -23.70 13.56 18.86
C VAL A 199 -22.70 13.92 19.96
N THR A 200 -23.04 14.89 20.81
CA THR A 200 -22.15 15.39 21.87
C THR A 200 -22.24 14.59 23.18
N GLY A 201 -23.15 13.62 23.25
CA GLY A 201 -23.36 12.77 24.41
C GLY A 201 -24.57 11.85 24.23
N VAL A 202 -24.69 10.85 25.09
CA VAL A 202 -25.74 9.82 24.99
C VAL A 202 -27.16 10.37 25.20
N ASP A 203 -27.30 11.48 25.91
CA ASP A 203 -28.58 12.16 26.16
C ASP A 203 -28.83 13.33 25.19
N ALA A 204 -27.87 13.65 24.32
CA ALA A 204 -27.98 14.76 23.40
C ALA A 204 -28.78 14.37 22.14
N THR A 205 -29.58 15.31 21.64
CA THR A 205 -30.23 15.15 20.34
C THR A 205 -29.16 15.23 19.23
N PRO A 206 -29.10 14.26 18.30
CA PRO A 206 -28.18 14.32 17.19
C PRO A 206 -28.45 15.54 16.31
N SER A 207 -27.40 16.14 15.78
CA SER A 207 -27.48 17.29 14.88
C SER A 207 -26.90 16.92 13.51
N PRO A 208 -27.65 17.05 12.40
CA PRO A 208 -27.10 16.83 11.06
C PRO A 208 -26.04 17.87 10.73
N ILE A 209 -25.06 17.49 9.91
CA ILE A 209 -24.12 18.42 9.29
C ILE A 209 -24.68 18.76 7.90
N PRO A 210 -25.29 19.95 7.69
CA PRO A 210 -26.14 20.23 6.53
C PRO A 210 -25.46 20.01 5.17
N GLN A 211 -24.15 20.24 5.08
CA GLN A 211 -23.33 20.02 3.88
C GLN A 211 -23.37 18.56 3.39
N PHE A 212 -23.67 17.61 4.27
CA PHE A 212 -23.72 16.18 3.98
C PHE A 212 -25.15 15.62 3.92
N ASN A 213 -26.18 16.46 3.94
CA ASN A 213 -27.57 16.00 3.85
C ASN A 213 -27.80 15.26 2.53
N GLY A 214 -28.21 13.99 2.62
CA GLY A 214 -28.45 13.13 1.46
C GLY A 214 -27.16 12.65 0.76
N ILE A 215 -26.00 12.86 1.37
CA ILE A 215 -24.71 12.33 0.88
C ILE A 215 -24.40 11.03 1.61
N PRO A 216 -24.41 9.86 0.93
CA PRO A 216 -24.08 8.60 1.58
C PRO A 216 -22.60 8.57 1.97
N VAL A 217 -22.34 8.60 3.28
CA VAL A 217 -21.00 8.53 3.86
C VAL A 217 -20.60 7.08 4.01
N THR A 218 -19.37 6.73 3.65
CA THR A 218 -18.82 5.36 3.79
C THR A 218 -17.75 5.26 4.86
N VAL A 219 -16.96 6.32 5.03
CA VAL A 219 -15.87 6.38 6.02
C VAL A 219 -15.70 7.81 6.49
N VAL A 220 -15.44 7.99 7.78
CA VAL A 220 -15.08 9.28 8.36
C VAL A 220 -13.87 9.09 9.28
N ILE A 221 -12.86 9.92 9.12
CA ILE A 221 -11.69 9.95 10.02
C ILE A 221 -11.40 11.38 10.47
N ALA A 222 -10.79 11.52 11.64
CA ALA A 222 -10.28 12.80 12.10
C ALA A 222 -9.01 13.18 11.30
N GLY A 223 -8.92 14.45 10.93
CA GLY A 223 -7.71 15.07 10.38
C GLY A 223 -6.99 15.92 11.41
N GLU A 224 -6.13 16.83 10.95
CA GLU A 224 -5.49 17.81 11.83
C GLU A 224 -6.50 18.82 12.40
N GLY A 225 -6.31 19.19 13.66
CA GLY A 225 -7.17 20.15 14.35
C GLY A 225 -8.61 19.65 14.48
N ARG A 226 -9.56 20.39 13.90
CA ARG A 226 -10.99 20.06 13.92
C ARG A 226 -11.49 19.49 12.58
N SER A 227 -10.57 19.26 11.64
CA SER A 227 -10.93 18.78 10.30
C SER A 227 -11.38 17.33 10.32
N LEU A 228 -12.34 17.01 9.46
CA LEU A 228 -12.80 15.66 9.18
C LEU A 228 -12.50 15.32 7.73
N TRP A 229 -12.10 14.09 7.48
CA TRP A 229 -12.04 13.54 6.13
C TRP A 229 -13.17 12.54 5.96
N VAL A 230 -13.96 12.76 4.91
CA VAL A 230 -15.22 12.05 4.68
C VAL A 230 -15.17 11.41 3.30
N GLY A 231 -15.07 10.09 3.26
CA GLY A 231 -15.28 9.29 2.06
C GLY A 231 -16.76 9.05 1.83
N THR A 232 -17.17 9.01 0.57
CA THR A 232 -18.58 8.83 0.19
C THR A 232 -18.75 7.69 -0.80
N ALA A 233 -19.99 7.18 -0.88
CA ALA A 233 -20.32 6.05 -1.74
C ALA A 233 -20.30 6.38 -3.25
N ASN A 234 -20.38 7.67 -3.63
CA ASN A 234 -20.42 8.06 -5.04
C ASN A 234 -20.02 9.52 -5.33
N ARG A 235 -19.69 10.32 -4.31
CA ARG A 235 -19.36 11.75 -4.47
C ARG A 235 -17.90 12.05 -4.19
N GLY A 236 -17.01 11.06 -4.11
CA GLY A 236 -15.60 11.27 -3.85
C GLY A 236 -15.31 11.57 -2.38
N LEU A 237 -14.33 12.45 -2.16
CA LEU A 237 -13.71 12.70 -0.86
C LEU A 237 -13.91 14.16 -0.45
N TYR A 238 -14.25 14.39 0.80
CA TYR A 238 -14.37 15.73 1.38
C TYR A 238 -13.35 15.90 2.50
N ARG A 239 -12.72 17.07 2.56
CA ARG A 239 -12.07 17.58 3.77
C ARG A 239 -12.96 18.68 4.33
N PHE A 240 -13.54 18.43 5.49
CA PHE A 240 -14.50 19.30 6.14
C PHE A 240 -13.88 19.96 7.38
N ASP A 241 -13.70 21.27 7.35
CA ASP A 241 -13.26 22.09 8.49
C ASP A 241 -14.09 23.39 8.53
N HIS A 242 -13.47 24.57 8.62
CA HIS A 242 -14.15 25.85 8.35
C HIS A 242 -14.60 25.94 6.89
N ASP A 243 -13.68 25.62 5.97
CA ASP A 243 -13.97 25.45 4.55
C ASP A 243 -14.14 23.96 4.22
N THR A 244 -14.98 23.69 3.22
CA THR A 244 -15.17 22.33 2.69
C THR A 244 -14.45 22.21 1.36
N LEU A 245 -13.42 21.36 1.31
CA LEU A 245 -12.79 20.97 0.05
C LEU A 245 -13.40 19.68 -0.44
N HIS A 246 -13.73 19.62 -1.73
CA HIS A 246 -14.36 18.48 -2.38
C HIS A 246 -13.48 17.98 -3.53
N TYR A 247 -13.05 16.73 -3.43
CA TYR A 247 -12.23 16.06 -4.42
C TYR A 247 -13.06 15.02 -5.17
N THR A 248 -12.96 15.05 -6.48
CA THR A 248 -13.58 14.07 -7.39
C THR A 248 -12.55 13.54 -8.38
N THR A 249 -12.97 12.68 -9.30
CA THR A 249 -12.17 12.30 -10.46
C THR A 249 -11.68 13.50 -11.28
N ALA A 250 -12.45 14.60 -11.33
CA ALA A 250 -12.00 15.85 -11.97
C ALA A 250 -10.85 16.54 -11.21
N SER A 251 -10.66 16.21 -9.93
CA SER A 251 -9.57 16.69 -9.09
C SER A 251 -8.35 15.76 -9.10
N GLY A 252 -8.44 14.58 -9.73
CA GLY A 252 -7.37 13.58 -9.77
C GLY A 252 -7.60 12.30 -8.95
N LEU A 253 -8.76 12.14 -8.30
CA LEU A 253 -9.12 10.86 -7.66
C LEU A 253 -9.26 9.76 -8.71
N SER A 254 -8.84 8.55 -8.36
CA SER A 254 -9.01 7.38 -9.24
C SER A 254 -10.46 6.92 -9.35
N GLN A 255 -11.26 7.08 -8.28
CA GLN A 255 -12.69 6.77 -8.25
C GLN A 255 -13.43 7.69 -7.25
N ASN A 256 -14.71 7.94 -7.47
CA ASN A 256 -15.57 8.69 -6.55
C ASN A 256 -16.22 7.81 -5.46
N ILE A 257 -15.87 6.53 -5.39
CA ILE A 257 -16.38 5.57 -4.40
C ILE A 257 -15.25 5.25 -3.44
N ILE A 258 -15.29 5.84 -2.25
CA ILE A 258 -14.24 5.72 -1.24
C ILE A 258 -14.67 4.66 -0.22
N ASN A 259 -13.80 3.69 0.06
CA ASN A 259 -14.07 2.64 1.04
C ASN A 259 -13.31 2.84 2.34
N SER A 260 -12.06 3.27 2.27
CA SER A 260 -11.19 3.41 3.45
C SER A 260 -10.29 4.63 3.33
N LEU A 261 -9.93 5.18 4.49
CA LEU A 261 -9.03 6.32 4.63
C LEU A 261 -8.08 6.06 5.78
N PHE A 262 -6.80 6.39 5.62
CA PHE A 262 -5.81 6.27 6.68
C PHE A 262 -4.74 7.35 6.58
N PHE A 263 -4.46 8.04 7.68
CA PHE A 263 -3.31 8.96 7.77
C PHE A 263 -2.08 8.22 8.27
N ASP A 264 -0.98 8.28 7.52
CA ASP A 264 0.30 7.79 8.03
C ASP A 264 1.05 8.85 8.87
N SER A 265 2.17 8.44 9.46
CA SER A 265 3.02 9.29 10.31
C SER A 265 3.65 10.48 9.55
N ARG A 266 3.69 10.41 8.21
CA ARG A 266 4.16 11.50 7.32
C ARG A 266 3.02 12.43 6.90
N LYS A 267 1.82 12.25 7.47
CA LYS A 267 0.60 13.02 7.18
C LYS A 267 0.11 12.85 5.73
N ARG A 268 0.47 11.75 5.08
CA ARG A 268 -0.09 11.37 3.78
C ARG A 268 -1.41 10.67 4.03
N LEU A 269 -2.41 11.01 3.22
CA LEU A 269 -3.70 10.34 3.27
C LEU A 269 -3.69 9.19 2.26
N TRP A 270 -3.81 7.97 2.78
CA TRP A 270 -4.07 6.78 1.98
C TRP A 270 -5.57 6.65 1.77
N ILE A 271 -5.95 6.41 0.51
CA ILE A 271 -7.34 6.34 0.07
C ILE A 271 -7.55 4.98 -0.58
N GLY A 272 -8.43 4.16 -0.02
CA GLY A 272 -8.86 2.90 -0.62
C GLY A 272 -10.19 3.05 -1.34
N TYR A 273 -10.30 2.47 -2.52
CA TYR A 273 -11.49 2.54 -3.37
C TYR A 273 -12.28 1.24 -3.38
N GLN A 274 -13.47 1.26 -3.98
CA GLN A 274 -14.28 0.06 -4.16
C GLN A 274 -13.70 -0.92 -5.19
N SER A 275 -13.06 -0.42 -6.25
CA SER A 275 -12.59 -1.27 -7.35
C SER A 275 -11.37 -0.74 -8.09
N ALA A 276 -10.72 0.30 -7.56
CA ALA A 276 -9.58 0.98 -8.20
C ALA A 276 -8.30 0.88 -7.36
N GLY A 277 -8.23 -0.10 -6.44
CA GLY A 277 -7.12 -0.24 -5.51
C GLY A 277 -7.04 0.96 -4.55
N TYR A 278 -5.87 1.60 -4.49
CA TYR A 278 -5.58 2.71 -3.59
C TYR A 278 -4.91 3.90 -4.29
N GLN A 279 -4.92 5.06 -3.63
CA GLN A 279 -4.17 6.25 -4.05
C GLN A 279 -3.70 7.00 -2.79
N LEU A 280 -2.65 7.81 -2.94
CA LEU A 280 -2.19 8.70 -1.88
C LEU A 280 -2.55 10.14 -2.23
N LEU A 281 -2.87 10.93 -1.22
CA LEU A 281 -2.89 12.38 -1.28
C LEU A 281 -1.79 12.91 -0.36
N GLU A 282 -0.80 13.58 -0.96
CA GLU A 282 0.33 14.19 -0.26
C GLU A 282 0.51 15.62 -0.75
N LYS A 283 0.51 16.59 0.18
CA LYS A 283 0.72 18.02 -0.12
C LYS A 283 -0.19 18.58 -1.23
N GLY A 284 -1.40 18.04 -1.35
CA GLY A 284 -2.40 18.46 -2.35
C GLY A 284 -2.29 17.73 -3.70
N GLU A 285 -1.31 16.85 -3.88
CA GLU A 285 -1.14 16.06 -5.09
C GLU A 285 -1.64 14.62 -4.90
N PHE A 286 -2.38 14.14 -5.89
CA PHE A 286 -2.83 12.76 -5.95
C PHE A 286 -1.77 11.90 -6.63
N ILE A 287 -1.27 10.90 -5.90
CA ILE A 287 -0.18 10.03 -6.33
C ILE A 287 -0.72 8.62 -6.43
N ARG A 288 -0.54 8.00 -7.59
CA ARG A 288 -0.94 6.60 -7.85
C ARG A 288 0.31 5.74 -7.94
N PRO A 289 0.74 5.08 -6.85
CA PRO A 289 1.82 4.10 -6.91
C PRO A 289 1.48 2.96 -7.87
N VAL A 290 2.48 2.19 -8.25
CA VAL A 290 2.27 0.89 -8.94
C VAL A 290 1.43 -0.01 -8.02
N GLN A 291 0.53 -0.83 -8.55
CA GLN A 291 -0.41 -1.63 -7.73
C GLN A 291 -0.56 -3.04 -8.31
N PRO A 292 0.51 -3.86 -8.29
CA PRO A 292 0.38 -5.22 -8.78
C PRO A 292 -0.70 -5.94 -7.96
N GLU A 293 -1.59 -6.66 -8.64
CA GLU A 293 -2.65 -7.49 -8.06
C GLU A 293 -3.84 -6.75 -7.41
N THR A 294 -3.73 -5.47 -7.04
CA THR A 294 -4.84 -4.73 -6.38
C THR A 294 -5.54 -3.70 -7.25
N GLU A 295 -5.07 -3.47 -8.49
CA GLU A 295 -5.60 -2.44 -9.39
C GLU A 295 -7.10 -2.58 -9.70
N HIS A 296 -7.64 -3.80 -9.57
CA HIS A 296 -9.05 -4.12 -9.80
C HIS A 296 -9.77 -4.69 -8.59
N ASP A 297 -9.16 -4.62 -7.40
CA ASP A 297 -9.78 -5.02 -6.14
C ASP A 297 -10.19 -3.79 -5.33
N GLY A 298 -11.12 -3.98 -4.41
CA GLY A 298 -11.51 -2.96 -3.43
C GLY A 298 -10.66 -3.05 -2.19
N ILE A 299 -10.22 -1.89 -1.70
CA ILE A 299 -9.42 -1.78 -0.48
C ILE A 299 -10.36 -1.42 0.67
N ARG A 300 -10.66 -2.41 1.51
CA ARG A 300 -11.59 -2.29 2.65
C ARG A 300 -10.95 -1.63 3.86
N SER A 301 -9.67 -1.90 4.09
CA SER A 301 -8.93 -1.36 5.24
C SER A 301 -7.49 -1.11 4.86
N ILE A 302 -6.92 -0.05 5.43
CA ILE A 302 -5.51 0.34 5.24
C ILE A 302 -4.94 0.59 6.63
N LEU A 303 -3.77 0.02 6.90
CA LEU A 303 -3.03 0.24 8.12
C LEU A 303 -1.57 0.50 7.77
N VAL A 304 -1.05 1.68 8.13
CA VAL A 304 0.37 2.01 7.97
C VAL A 304 1.04 2.02 9.33
N THR A 305 2.05 1.18 9.53
CA THR A 305 2.80 1.11 10.79
C THR A 305 4.04 2.00 10.76
N GLY A 306 4.63 2.26 11.94
CA GLY A 306 5.71 3.24 12.10
C GLY A 306 7.01 2.96 11.34
N ASP A 307 7.19 1.75 10.83
CA ASP A 307 8.27 1.31 9.93
C ASP A 307 7.92 1.48 8.44
N GLU A 308 6.87 2.24 8.12
CA GLU A 308 6.34 2.46 6.76
C GLU A 308 5.83 1.20 6.06
N LEU A 309 5.65 0.15 6.83
CA LEU A 309 4.97 -1.06 6.40
C LEU A 309 3.48 -0.76 6.25
N VAL A 310 2.96 -1.00 5.05
CA VAL A 310 1.54 -0.79 4.74
C VAL A 310 0.88 -2.15 4.63
N TRP A 311 -0.25 -2.30 5.30
CA TRP A 311 -1.14 -3.44 5.20
C TRP A 311 -2.45 -3.00 4.54
N MET A 312 -2.95 -3.81 3.62
CA MET A 312 -4.22 -3.59 2.95
C MET A 312 -5.09 -4.85 3.02
N GLY A 313 -6.30 -4.68 3.55
CA GLY A 313 -7.36 -5.66 3.49
C GLY A 313 -8.16 -5.44 2.22
N THR A 314 -8.34 -6.50 1.44
CA THR A 314 -9.01 -6.42 0.13
C THR A 314 -10.37 -7.09 0.14
N ASN A 315 -11.19 -6.89 -0.90
CA ASN A 315 -12.47 -7.61 -1.02
C ASN A 315 -12.25 -9.08 -1.36
N SER A 316 -11.25 -9.42 -2.18
CA SER A 316 -11.13 -10.78 -2.74
C SER A 316 -9.70 -11.31 -2.88
N SER A 317 -8.70 -10.44 -2.87
CA SER A 317 -7.29 -10.80 -3.06
C SER A 317 -6.59 -11.20 -1.75
N GLY A 318 -7.27 -11.14 -0.61
CA GLY A 318 -6.67 -11.39 0.69
C GLY A 318 -5.98 -10.17 1.30
N LEU A 319 -4.85 -10.42 1.93
CA LEU A 319 -4.05 -9.46 2.67
C LEU A 319 -2.83 -9.08 1.85
N VAL A 320 -2.63 -7.79 1.63
CA VAL A 320 -1.44 -7.27 0.94
C VAL A 320 -0.59 -6.50 1.93
N GLN A 321 0.71 -6.81 1.96
CA GLN A 321 1.73 -6.03 2.65
C GLN A 321 2.60 -5.34 1.62
N MET A 322 2.90 -4.08 1.87
CA MET A 322 3.79 -3.28 1.05
C MET A 322 4.90 -2.69 1.93
N ARG A 323 6.12 -2.73 1.41
CA ARG A 323 7.29 -2.09 2.02
C ARG A 323 7.92 -1.14 1.03
N PRO A 324 8.31 0.09 1.43
CA PRO A 324 9.11 0.95 0.60
C PRO A 324 10.36 0.18 0.14
N GLY A 325 10.58 0.14 -1.16
CA GLY A 325 11.68 -0.59 -1.75
C GLY A 325 12.33 0.24 -2.84
N LEU A 326 13.66 0.26 -2.84
CA LEU A 326 14.41 0.83 -3.96
C LEU A 326 14.32 -0.12 -5.16
N ILE A 327 13.20 -0.08 -5.86
CA ILE A 327 13.06 -0.77 -7.13
C ILE A 327 13.74 0.11 -8.18
N ARG A 328 14.88 -0.35 -8.68
CA ARG A 328 15.49 0.20 -9.89
C ARG A 328 14.98 -0.63 -11.07
N PRO A 329 13.93 -0.20 -11.78
CA PRO A 329 13.35 -0.99 -12.85
C PRO A 329 14.40 -1.37 -13.91
N SER A 330 14.25 -2.57 -14.45
CA SER A 330 15.12 -3.17 -15.47
C SER A 330 15.15 -2.42 -16.81
N ALA A 331 14.40 -1.32 -16.95
CA ALA A 331 14.42 -0.45 -18.13
C ALA A 331 15.84 0.08 -18.44
N ASN A 332 16.70 0.17 -17.42
CA ASN A 332 18.12 0.48 -17.58
C ASN A 332 19.00 -0.75 -17.89
N PHE A 333 18.45 -1.94 -18.14
CA PHE A 333 19.18 -3.15 -18.53
C PHE A 333 18.58 -3.75 -19.78
N THR A 334 18.60 -3.00 -20.88
CA THR A 334 18.20 -3.48 -22.20
C THR A 334 18.98 -4.76 -22.54
N GLY A 335 18.30 -5.85 -22.92
CA GLY A 335 18.95 -7.11 -23.29
C GLY A 335 19.02 -8.22 -22.22
N LEU A 336 18.41 -8.06 -21.04
CA LEU A 336 18.27 -9.14 -20.05
C LEU A 336 16.94 -9.90 -20.09
N THR A 337 15.93 -9.38 -20.80
CA THR A 337 14.58 -9.95 -20.86
C THR A 337 14.58 -11.37 -21.42
N GLY A 338 13.88 -12.29 -20.74
CA GLY A 338 13.72 -13.68 -21.17
C GLY A 338 14.95 -14.56 -20.94
N LYS A 339 15.94 -14.10 -20.19
CA LYS A 339 17.14 -14.89 -19.85
C LYS A 339 17.05 -15.47 -18.45
N ILE A 340 17.51 -16.71 -18.31
CA ILE A 340 17.74 -17.34 -17.01
C ILE A 340 19.13 -16.93 -16.53
N MET A 341 19.18 -16.12 -15.47
CA MET A 341 20.42 -15.65 -14.88
C MET A 341 20.88 -16.65 -13.82
N LEU A 342 22.11 -17.15 -13.96
CA LEU A 342 22.68 -18.17 -13.08
C LEU A 342 23.79 -17.63 -12.18
N ALA A 343 24.44 -16.54 -12.59
CA ALA A 343 25.51 -15.92 -11.83
C ALA A 343 25.38 -14.40 -11.84
N VAL A 344 25.83 -13.74 -10.76
CA VAL A 344 25.96 -12.29 -10.69
C VAL A 344 27.23 -11.92 -9.93
N TYR A 345 27.96 -10.97 -10.49
CA TYR A 345 29.11 -10.34 -9.86
C TYR A 345 29.00 -8.82 -10.03
N GLN A 346 29.24 -8.06 -8.97
CA GLN A 346 29.31 -6.60 -9.03
C GLN A 346 30.61 -6.15 -8.36
N ASP A 347 31.32 -5.21 -8.99
CA ASP A 347 32.47 -4.57 -8.36
C ASP A 347 32.12 -3.24 -7.66
N SER A 348 33.11 -2.67 -6.97
CA SER A 348 32.97 -1.41 -6.24
C SER A 348 32.69 -0.19 -7.12
N SER A 349 32.92 -0.27 -8.44
CA SER A 349 32.58 0.79 -9.39
C SER A 349 31.12 0.73 -9.87
N GLY A 350 30.41 -0.35 -9.53
CA GLY A 350 29.03 -0.61 -9.94
C GLY A 350 28.91 -1.34 -11.27
N GLU A 351 30.02 -1.78 -11.88
CA GLU A 351 29.99 -2.66 -13.06
C GLU A 351 29.48 -4.05 -12.66
N ILE A 352 28.48 -4.54 -13.40
CA ILE A 352 27.82 -5.83 -13.13
C ILE A 352 28.16 -6.80 -14.26
N TRP A 353 28.45 -8.05 -13.90
CA TRP A 353 28.55 -9.17 -14.81
C TRP A 353 27.55 -10.23 -14.40
N THR A 354 26.88 -10.82 -15.38
CA THR A 354 25.87 -11.82 -15.09
C THR A 354 25.89 -12.97 -16.10
N GLY A 355 26.03 -14.18 -15.55
CA GLY A 355 26.07 -15.43 -16.32
C GLY A 355 24.66 -15.93 -16.62
N THR A 356 24.49 -16.58 -17.76
CA THR A 356 23.19 -17.08 -18.21
C THR A 356 23.22 -18.58 -18.47
N ALA A 357 22.03 -19.20 -18.50
CA ALA A 357 21.89 -20.64 -18.79
C ALA A 357 22.28 -21.06 -20.22
N GLY A 358 22.55 -20.14 -21.14
CA GLY A 358 22.87 -20.51 -22.52
C GLY A 358 23.15 -19.37 -23.50
N ARG A 359 23.22 -18.12 -23.03
CA ARG A 359 23.53 -16.92 -23.83
C ARG A 359 24.83 -16.25 -23.37
N GLY A 360 25.74 -17.02 -22.80
CA GLY A 360 27.03 -16.56 -22.33
C GLY A 360 26.91 -15.63 -21.12
N VAL A 361 27.78 -14.62 -21.09
CA VAL A 361 27.87 -13.66 -19.99
C VAL A 361 27.51 -12.26 -20.48
N THR A 362 26.74 -11.53 -19.69
CA THR A 362 26.37 -10.14 -19.97
C THR A 362 27.12 -9.19 -19.04
N ARG A 363 27.84 -8.24 -19.61
CA ARG A 363 28.48 -7.12 -18.90
C ARG A 363 27.56 -5.92 -18.92
N ILE A 364 27.44 -5.22 -17.79
CA ILE A 364 26.56 -4.07 -17.62
C ILE A 364 27.37 -2.93 -16.99
N VAL A 365 27.48 -1.83 -17.73
CA VAL A 365 28.17 -0.59 -17.29
C VAL A 365 27.25 0.59 -17.56
N ASN A 366 26.92 1.37 -16.52
CA ASN A 366 26.01 2.52 -16.63
C ASN A 366 24.68 2.18 -17.33
N GLY A 367 24.12 1.00 -17.04
CA GLY A 367 22.89 0.47 -17.66
C GLY A 367 23.04 -0.09 -19.08
N LYS A 368 24.18 0.11 -19.75
CA LYS A 368 24.40 -0.50 -21.06
C LYS A 368 24.81 -1.97 -20.89
N ALA A 369 23.97 -2.89 -21.35
CA ALA A 369 24.30 -4.30 -21.42
C ALA A 369 25.09 -4.63 -22.68
N THR A 370 26.08 -5.51 -22.57
CA THR A 370 26.86 -6.05 -23.69
C THR A 370 27.03 -7.56 -23.47
N GLU A 371 26.63 -8.34 -24.47
CA GLU A 371 26.66 -9.79 -24.42
C GLU A 371 27.98 -10.33 -24.96
N TYR A 372 28.50 -11.35 -24.28
CA TYR A 372 29.66 -12.12 -24.73
C TYR A 372 29.29 -13.59 -24.78
N THR A 373 29.48 -14.18 -25.95
CA THR A 373 29.19 -15.58 -26.25
C THR A 373 30.45 -16.28 -26.75
N SER A 374 30.33 -17.54 -27.16
CA SER A 374 31.38 -18.27 -27.85
C SER A 374 31.88 -17.58 -29.12
N ALA A 375 31.04 -16.80 -29.82
CA ALA A 375 31.46 -15.97 -30.95
C ALA A 375 32.44 -14.85 -30.54
N ASN A 376 32.52 -14.52 -29.24
CA ASN A 376 33.39 -13.50 -28.68
C ASN A 376 34.59 -14.08 -27.92
N GLY A 377 34.82 -15.39 -28.01
CA GLY A 377 35.95 -16.08 -27.36
C GLY A 377 35.64 -16.66 -25.98
N LEU A 378 34.37 -16.75 -25.59
CA LEU A 378 33.95 -17.49 -24.40
C LEU A 378 33.96 -19.01 -24.68
N SER A 379 34.48 -19.82 -23.77
CA SER A 379 34.58 -21.27 -23.95
C SER A 379 33.24 -22.02 -23.87
N GLY A 380 32.24 -21.42 -23.23
CA GLY A 380 30.90 -21.99 -23.11
C GLY A 380 29.83 -20.95 -22.83
N ASN A 381 28.64 -21.13 -23.43
CA ASN A 381 27.53 -20.19 -23.26
C ASN A 381 26.67 -20.46 -22.01
N LEU A 382 26.86 -21.62 -21.36
CA LEU A 382 26.33 -21.89 -20.03
C LEU A 382 27.34 -21.34 -19.01
N VAL A 383 26.99 -20.24 -18.36
CA VAL A 383 27.85 -19.53 -17.40
C VAL A 383 27.25 -19.65 -16.01
N LEU A 384 27.91 -20.45 -15.17
CA LEU A 384 27.43 -20.79 -13.83
C LEU A 384 28.04 -19.90 -12.74
N SER A 385 29.18 -19.28 -13.02
CA SER A 385 29.84 -18.42 -12.04
C SER A 385 30.62 -17.29 -12.71
N VAL A 386 30.70 -16.14 -12.03
CA VAL A 386 31.53 -15.01 -12.44
C VAL A 386 32.16 -14.41 -11.20
N THR A 387 33.45 -14.06 -11.28
CA THR A 387 34.13 -13.30 -10.23
C THR A 387 35.16 -12.33 -10.81
N GLY A 388 35.62 -11.38 -10.01
CA GLY A 388 36.60 -10.38 -10.43
C GLY A 388 37.86 -10.40 -9.55
N ARG A 389 38.99 -10.07 -10.17
CA ARG A 389 40.28 -9.83 -9.49
C ARG A 389 41.08 -8.77 -10.23
N GLY A 390 41.21 -7.59 -9.62
CA GLY A 390 41.89 -6.44 -10.22
C GLY A 390 41.27 -6.05 -11.56
N LYS A 391 42.07 -6.05 -12.63
CA LYS A 391 41.59 -5.72 -14.00
C LYS A 391 40.92 -6.88 -14.74
N TYR A 392 40.78 -8.04 -14.11
CA TYR A 392 40.29 -9.25 -14.75
C TYR A 392 38.94 -9.67 -14.20
N ILE A 393 38.12 -10.23 -15.09
CA ILE A 393 36.92 -10.97 -14.76
C ILE A 393 37.15 -12.42 -15.18
N TYR A 394 36.75 -13.35 -14.32
CA TYR A 394 36.84 -14.77 -14.53
C TYR A 394 35.44 -15.32 -14.66
N VAL A 395 35.19 -16.06 -15.74
CA VAL A 395 33.89 -16.58 -16.12
C VAL A 395 33.99 -18.10 -16.12
N GLY A 396 33.26 -18.74 -15.21
CA GLY A 396 33.18 -20.19 -15.10
C GLY A 396 32.13 -20.75 -16.04
N THR A 397 32.56 -21.61 -16.96
CA THR A 397 31.70 -22.28 -17.94
C THR A 397 31.79 -23.80 -17.77
N THR A 398 31.05 -24.56 -18.57
CA THR A 398 31.23 -26.01 -18.67
C THR A 398 32.52 -26.44 -19.39
N GLY A 399 33.21 -25.49 -20.04
CA GLY A 399 34.44 -25.73 -20.80
C GLY A 399 35.72 -25.25 -20.11
N GLY A 400 35.62 -24.58 -18.96
CA GLY A 400 36.75 -24.12 -18.17
C GLY A 400 36.51 -22.72 -17.60
N ILE A 401 37.61 -22.00 -17.34
CA ILE A 401 37.55 -20.61 -16.87
C ILE A 401 38.06 -19.68 -17.96
N ASP A 402 37.22 -18.74 -18.39
CA ASP A 402 37.63 -17.67 -19.31
C ASP A 402 37.96 -16.40 -18.55
N ARG A 403 39.11 -15.81 -18.86
CA ARG A 403 39.56 -14.55 -18.27
C ARG A 403 39.34 -13.40 -19.24
N PHE A 404 38.41 -12.53 -18.89
CA PHE A 404 38.18 -11.26 -19.56
C PHE A 404 39.08 -10.17 -18.98
N ASN A 405 39.81 -9.49 -19.85
CA ASN A 405 40.68 -8.39 -19.48
C ASN A 405 39.97 -7.05 -19.77
N ARG A 406 39.68 -6.32 -18.70
CA ARG A 406 38.91 -5.06 -18.77
C ARG A 406 39.62 -3.95 -19.54
N ILE A 407 40.96 -3.99 -19.61
CA ILE A 407 41.76 -3.00 -20.34
C ILE A 407 41.69 -3.25 -21.84
N THR A 408 41.77 -4.52 -22.26
CA THR A 408 41.74 -4.87 -23.69
C THR A 408 40.32 -5.13 -24.22
N GLY A 409 39.34 -5.29 -23.33
CA GLY A 409 37.94 -5.53 -23.70
C GLY A 409 37.67 -6.90 -24.32
N ARG A 410 38.51 -7.91 -24.04
CA ARG A 410 38.44 -9.25 -24.64
C ARG A 410 38.79 -10.36 -23.65
N PHE A 411 38.34 -11.57 -23.95
CA PHE A 411 38.86 -12.79 -23.34
C PHE A 411 40.27 -13.04 -23.86
N ASP A 412 41.26 -13.10 -22.97
CA ASP A 412 42.68 -13.21 -23.33
C ASP A 412 43.36 -14.47 -22.82
N LYS A 413 42.66 -15.27 -22.02
CA LYS A 413 43.13 -16.57 -21.53
C LYS A 413 41.93 -17.46 -21.22
N HIS A 414 42.05 -18.72 -21.62
CA HIS A 414 41.17 -19.81 -21.26
C HIS A 414 41.99 -20.82 -20.44
N TYR A 415 41.46 -21.24 -19.30
CA TYR A 415 42.07 -22.22 -18.41
C TYR A 415 41.26 -23.51 -18.44
N THR A 416 41.97 -24.61 -18.59
CA THR A 416 41.42 -25.97 -18.65
C THR A 416 42.12 -26.89 -17.65
N GLU A 417 41.71 -28.16 -17.62
CA GLU A 417 42.44 -29.24 -16.92
C GLU A 417 43.91 -29.31 -17.35
N ALA A 418 44.24 -29.00 -18.62
CA ALA A 418 45.62 -28.95 -19.10
C ALA A 418 46.44 -27.81 -18.47
N ASP A 419 45.78 -26.77 -17.97
CA ASP A 419 46.39 -25.67 -17.21
C ASP A 419 46.39 -25.94 -15.68
N GLY A 420 45.88 -27.11 -15.24
CA GLY A 420 45.85 -27.53 -13.84
C GLY A 420 44.52 -27.37 -13.12
N LEU A 421 43.42 -27.10 -13.84
CA LEU A 421 42.08 -27.18 -13.23
C LEU A 421 41.74 -28.63 -12.86
N GLN A 422 40.98 -28.83 -11.78
CA GLN A 422 40.54 -30.16 -11.36
C GLN A 422 39.43 -30.71 -12.27
N ASN A 423 38.64 -29.82 -12.87
CA ASN A 423 37.58 -30.15 -13.82
C ASN A 423 37.34 -28.94 -14.73
N ASN A 424 37.04 -29.17 -16.01
CA ASN A 424 36.62 -28.11 -16.93
C ASN A 424 35.21 -27.57 -16.64
N SER A 425 34.35 -28.34 -15.98
CA SER A 425 33.02 -27.88 -15.59
C SER A 425 33.09 -27.05 -14.30
N ILE A 426 33.05 -25.74 -14.45
CA ILE A 426 33.18 -24.79 -13.33
C ILE A 426 31.81 -24.43 -12.79
N LEU A 427 31.52 -24.84 -11.55
CA LEU A 427 30.25 -24.57 -10.89
C LEU A 427 30.31 -23.28 -10.08
N CYS A 428 31.44 -23.02 -9.42
CA CYS A 428 31.62 -21.84 -8.58
C CYS A 428 32.99 -21.20 -8.75
N LEU A 429 33.02 -19.88 -8.63
CA LEU A 429 34.22 -19.05 -8.58
C LEU A 429 34.00 -18.02 -7.47
N LEU A 430 34.94 -17.92 -6.55
CA LEU A 430 34.86 -16.97 -5.44
C LEU A 430 36.22 -16.31 -5.21
N THR A 431 36.29 -14.99 -5.32
CA THR A 431 37.47 -14.23 -4.89
C THR A 431 37.38 -13.97 -3.39
N ASP A 432 38.41 -14.36 -2.63
CA ASP A 432 38.49 -14.07 -1.19
C ASP A 432 39.10 -12.69 -0.88
N SER A 433 39.12 -12.33 0.41
CA SER A 433 39.65 -11.03 0.88
C SER A 433 41.15 -10.86 0.65
N GLN A 434 41.89 -11.94 0.37
CA GLN A 434 43.31 -11.90 0.02
C GLN A 434 43.53 -11.86 -1.50
N GLY A 435 42.45 -11.83 -2.29
CA GLY A 435 42.48 -11.80 -3.74
C GLY A 435 42.80 -13.15 -4.39
N ARG A 436 42.65 -14.28 -3.66
CA ARG A 436 42.75 -15.63 -4.23
C ARG A 436 41.40 -16.03 -4.80
N ILE A 437 41.41 -16.81 -5.88
CA ILE A 437 40.19 -17.34 -6.51
C ILE A 437 40.04 -18.80 -6.12
N TRP A 438 38.93 -19.12 -5.46
CA TRP A 438 38.49 -20.46 -5.13
C TRP A 438 37.60 -20.98 -6.26
N ILE A 439 37.79 -22.25 -6.63
CA ILE A 439 37.18 -22.91 -7.78
C ILE A 439 36.59 -24.24 -7.31
N THR A 440 35.33 -24.52 -7.66
CA THR A 440 34.68 -25.81 -7.38
C THR A 440 33.87 -26.31 -8.57
#